data_AF-A0A2U0RXL2-F1
#
_entry.id   AF-A0A2U0RXL2-F1
#
_cell.length_a   1.000
_cell.length_b   1.000
_cell.length_c   1.000
_cell.angle_alpha   90.00
_cell.angle_beta   90.00
_cell.angle_gamma   90.00
#
_symmetry.space_group_name_H-M   'P 1'
#
loop_
_entity.id
_entity.type
_entity.pdbx_description
1 polymer ?
#
loop_
_entity_poly.entity_id
_entity_poly.type
_entity_poly.pdbx_seq_one_letter_code
_entity_poly.pdbx_strand_id
1 'polypeptide(L)'
;KLKKLGADNFHFSVAMPLYGTELYEQAKNGGFLSENFSEETLAGTEPLIETAEFTTKEVLELCLRANEVNQTITRDKILKAIRDPKKAMSILKASLGKMKTN
;
A
#
# COMPACT_ATOMS: atom_id res chain seq x y z
N LYS A 1 -8.93 1.41 15.74
CA LYS A 1 -9.18 0.56 14.54
C LYS A 1 -10.20 1.27 13.67
N LEU A 2 -9.80 1.81 12.51
CA LEU A 2 -10.66 2.65 11.64
C LEU A 2 -11.94 1.93 11.16
N LYS A 3 -11.98 0.58 11.17
CA LYS A 3 -13.23 -0.19 11.00
C LYS A 3 -14.33 0.19 11.99
N LYS A 4 -13.97 0.56 13.23
CA LYS A 4 -14.95 1.04 14.24
C LYS A 4 -15.53 2.42 13.88
N LEU A 5 -14.91 3.13 12.93
CA LEU A 5 -15.36 4.42 12.42
C LEU A 5 -16.14 4.29 11.10
N GLY A 6 -16.53 3.06 10.70
CA GLY A 6 -17.28 2.82 9.47
C GLY A 6 -16.43 2.76 8.20
N ALA A 7 -15.10 2.78 8.31
CA ALA A 7 -14.22 2.56 7.18
C ALA A 7 -14.11 1.05 6.90
N ASP A 8 -15.01 0.51 6.07
CA ASP A 8 -15.07 -0.93 5.78
C ASP A 8 -14.02 -1.38 4.77
N ASN A 9 -13.63 -0.50 3.85
CA ASN A 9 -12.57 -0.74 2.87
C ASN A 9 -11.66 0.48 2.80
N PHE A 10 -10.50 0.40 3.41
CA PHE A 10 -9.48 1.43 3.32
C PHE A 10 -8.11 0.77 3.19
N HIS A 11 -7.20 1.51 2.58
CA HIS A 11 -5.83 1.09 2.33
C HIS A 11 -4.92 2.23 2.77
N PHE A 12 -3.83 1.89 3.43
CA PHE A 12 -2.76 2.83 3.69
C PHE A 12 -1.76 2.76 2.54
N SER A 13 -1.35 3.94 2.09
CA SER A 13 -0.32 4.12 1.09
C SER A 13 0.70 5.10 1.63
N VAL A 14 1.96 4.94 1.22
CA VAL A 14 3.03 5.87 1.56
C VAL A 14 3.04 6.99 0.53
N ALA A 15 3.22 8.23 0.98
CA ALA A 15 3.22 9.39 0.09
C ALA A 15 4.45 9.37 -0.82
N MET A 16 4.23 9.59 -2.12
CA MET A 16 5.27 9.58 -3.14
C MET A 16 5.71 11.02 -3.45
N PRO A 17 7.01 11.36 -3.35
CA PRO A 17 7.52 12.69 -3.70
C PRO A 17 7.61 12.88 -5.22
N LEU A 18 6.46 13.04 -5.89
CA LEU A 18 6.39 13.26 -7.33
C LEU A 18 6.93 14.65 -7.71
N TYR A 19 7.65 14.74 -8.83
CA TYR A 19 8.15 16.02 -9.35
C TYR A 19 7.05 17.07 -9.48
N GLY A 20 7.36 18.30 -9.07
CA GLY A 20 6.43 19.42 -9.09
C GLY A 20 5.37 19.41 -7.98
N THR A 21 5.41 18.43 -7.07
CA THR A 21 4.60 18.47 -5.84
C THR A 21 5.32 19.20 -4.73
N GLU A 22 4.56 19.81 -3.82
CA GLU A 22 5.11 20.45 -2.63
C GLU A 22 5.89 19.45 -1.76
N LEU A 23 5.42 18.21 -1.65
CA LEU A 23 6.11 17.15 -0.92
C LEU A 23 7.51 16.88 -1.51
N TYR A 24 7.63 16.84 -2.83
CA TYR A 24 8.92 16.68 -3.49
C TYR A 24 9.85 17.85 -3.17
N GLU A 25 9.37 19.09 -3.28
CA GLU A 25 10.19 20.27 -2.98
C GLU A 25 10.64 20.28 -1.51
N GLN A 26 9.75 19.93 -0.57
CA GLN A 26 10.10 19.81 0.84
C GLN A 26 11.12 18.70 1.08
N ALA A 27 10.92 17.51 0.50
CA ALA A 27 11.83 16.38 0.65
C ALA A 27 13.20 16.68 0.04
N LYS A 28 13.25 17.32 -1.12
CA LYS A 28 14.49 17.75 -1.78
C LYS A 28 15.22 18.79 -0.96
N ASN A 29 14.54 19.86 -0.54
CA ASN A 29 15.16 20.95 0.21
C ASN A 29 15.61 20.53 1.61
N GLY A 30 14.92 19.56 2.21
CA GLY A 30 15.28 18.96 3.50
C GLY A 30 16.35 17.88 3.43
N GLY A 31 16.77 17.44 2.23
CA GLY A 31 17.72 16.33 2.08
C GLY A 31 17.13 14.97 2.50
N PHE A 32 15.81 14.81 2.40
CA PHE A 32 15.07 13.63 2.82
C PHE A 32 14.78 12.65 1.69
N LEU A 33 15.13 12.97 0.45
CA LEU A 33 15.02 12.00 -0.65
C LEU A 33 16.00 10.86 -0.39
N SER A 34 15.52 9.63 -0.50
CA SER A 34 16.36 8.45 -0.33
C SER A 34 17.46 8.38 -1.40
N GLU A 35 18.56 7.68 -1.11
CA GLU A 35 19.70 7.55 -2.03
C GLU A 35 19.33 6.89 -3.37
N ASN A 36 18.30 6.05 -3.37
CA ASN A 36 17.79 5.38 -4.57
C ASN A 36 16.76 6.21 -5.35
N PHE A 37 16.46 7.46 -4.97
CA PHE A 37 15.46 8.28 -5.67
C PHE A 37 15.84 8.51 -7.14
N SER A 38 15.05 7.93 -8.04
CA SER A 38 15.18 8.01 -9.50
C SER A 38 13.83 7.90 -10.20
N GLU A 39 13.77 8.21 -11.50
CA GLU A 39 12.55 8.03 -12.31
C GLU A 39 12.05 6.58 -12.30
N GLU A 40 12.96 5.60 -12.29
CA GLU A 40 12.62 4.19 -12.22
C GLU A 40 11.98 3.84 -10.87
N THR A 41 12.49 4.39 -9.75
CA THR A 41 11.93 4.13 -8.42
C THR A 41 10.59 4.82 -8.18
N LEU A 42 10.31 5.94 -8.85
CA LEU A 42 9.01 6.62 -8.82
C LEU A 42 7.88 5.77 -9.41
N ALA A 43 8.19 4.86 -10.33
CA ALA A 43 7.23 3.89 -10.86
C ALA A 43 6.98 2.72 -9.88
N GLY A 44 7.82 2.58 -8.85
CA GLY A 44 7.71 1.56 -7.83
C GLY A 44 6.70 1.90 -6.72
N THR A 45 6.59 0.99 -5.75
CA THR A 45 5.74 1.16 -4.55
C THR A 45 6.54 1.37 -3.28
N GLU A 46 7.86 1.53 -3.41
CA GLU A 46 8.77 1.67 -2.27
C GLU A 46 8.74 3.10 -1.73
N PRO A 47 8.87 3.30 -0.40
CA PRO A 47 9.06 4.62 0.17
C PRO A 47 10.36 5.26 -0.33
N LEU A 48 10.31 6.53 -0.72
CA LEU A 48 11.47 7.28 -1.24
C LEU A 48 11.85 8.50 -0.38
N ILE A 49 11.31 8.58 0.83
CA ILE A 49 11.59 9.65 1.79
C ILE A 49 12.11 9.01 3.08
N GLU A 50 13.25 9.50 3.55
CA GLU A 50 13.89 9.14 4.80
C GLU A 50 14.13 10.38 5.65
N THR A 51 13.87 10.28 6.95
CA THR A 51 13.99 11.37 7.92
C THR A 51 14.83 10.90 9.10
N ALA A 52 15.20 11.81 10.01
CA ALA A 52 15.89 11.44 11.24
C ALA A 52 15.04 10.53 12.13
N GLU A 53 13.71 10.63 12.01
CA GLU A 53 12.74 9.89 12.79
C GLU A 53 12.39 8.52 12.21
N PHE A 54 12.45 8.37 10.88
CA PHE A 54 12.02 7.15 10.19
C PHE A 54 12.84 6.86 8.93
N THR A 55 13.30 5.62 8.83
CA THR A 55 13.85 5.04 7.61
C THR A 55 12.76 4.62 6.63
N THR A 56 13.10 4.54 5.34
CA THR A 56 12.20 4.02 4.29
C THR A 56 11.63 2.63 4.64
N LYS A 57 12.45 1.76 5.23
CA LYS A 57 12.06 0.41 5.68
C LYS A 57 11.04 0.44 6.82
N GLU A 58 11.24 1.31 7.81
CA GLU A 58 10.31 1.44 8.93
C GLU A 58 8.95 1.98 8.47
N VAL A 59 8.95 2.96 7.55
CA VAL A 59 7.72 3.48 6.95
C VAL A 59 6.97 2.39 6.20
N LEU A 60 7.68 1.55 5.43
CA LEU A 60 7.08 0.40 4.75
C LEU A 60 6.47 -0.59 5.74
N GLU A 61 7.20 -0.96 6.79
CA GLU A 61 6.72 -1.88 7.82
C GLU A 61 5.46 -1.35 8.52
N LEU A 62 5.44 -0.08 8.88
CA LEU A 62 4.27 0.57 9.47
C LEU A 62 3.05 0.53 8.54
N CYS A 63 3.26 0.80 7.25
CA CYS A 63 2.21 0.71 6.24
C CYS A 63 1.66 -0.71 6.10
N LEU A 64 2.54 -1.72 6.06
CA LEU A 64 2.15 -3.13 5.99
C LEU A 64 1.35 -3.56 7.23
N ARG A 65 1.83 -3.23 8.44
CA ARG A 65 1.13 -3.53 9.69
C ARG A 65 -0.22 -2.82 9.77
N ALA A 66 -0.29 -1.58 9.32
CA ALA A 66 -1.53 -0.82 9.28
C ALA A 66 -2.54 -1.46 8.31
N ASN A 67 -2.09 -1.96 7.16
CA ASN A 67 -2.93 -2.69 6.21
C ASN A 67 -3.35 -4.07 6.72
N GLU A 68 -2.48 -4.79 7.43
CA GLU A 68 -2.78 -6.11 8.02
C GLU A 68 -3.88 -6.03 9.07
N VAL A 69 -3.88 -5.02 9.94
CA VAL A 69 -4.97 -4.84 10.92
C VAL A 69 -6.31 -4.57 10.21
N ASN A 70 -6.26 -4.14 8.96
CA ASN A 70 -7.39 -3.61 8.20
C ASN A 70 -7.70 -4.43 6.95
N GLN A 71 -7.50 -5.76 7.03
CA GLN A 71 -7.80 -6.70 5.94
C GLN A 71 -9.13 -6.36 5.23
N THR A 72 -9.02 -6.20 3.91
CA THR A 72 -10.13 -6.02 2.96
C THR A 72 -10.93 -7.29 2.71
N ILE A 73 -10.40 -8.45 3.12
CA ILE A 73 -11.12 -9.73 3.13
C ILE A 73 -11.95 -9.79 4.42
N THR A 74 -13.20 -9.37 4.32
CA THR A 74 -14.17 -9.49 5.40
C THR A 74 -14.74 -10.92 5.46
N ARG A 75 -15.19 -11.35 6.65
CA ARG A 75 -15.92 -12.62 6.82
C ARG A 75 -17.08 -12.75 5.83
N ASP A 76 -17.71 -11.65 5.46
CA ASP A 76 -18.76 -11.60 4.44
C ASP A 76 -18.28 -11.96 3.04
N LYS A 77 -17.07 -11.53 2.62
CA LYS A 77 -16.49 -11.96 1.34
C LYS A 77 -16.20 -13.46 1.35
N ILE A 78 -15.74 -14.00 2.48
CA ILE A 78 -15.50 -15.44 2.67
C ILE A 78 -16.82 -16.22 2.66
N LEU A 79 -17.83 -15.78 3.39
CA LEU A 79 -19.16 -16.40 3.42
C LEU A 79 -19.86 -16.36 2.05
N LYS A 80 -19.75 -15.25 1.32
CA LYS A 80 -20.25 -15.16 -0.07
C LYS A 80 -19.49 -16.11 -1.00
N ALA A 81 -18.18 -16.28 -0.81
CA ALA A 81 -17.38 -17.24 -1.56
C ALA A 81 -17.78 -18.70 -1.25
N ILE A 82 -18.06 -19.04 0.01
CA ILE A 82 -18.52 -20.38 0.38
C ILE A 82 -19.93 -20.66 -0.19
N ARG A 83 -20.82 -19.66 -0.19
CA ARG A 83 -22.19 -19.78 -0.75
C ARG A 83 -22.24 -19.93 -2.27
N ASP A 84 -21.27 -19.38 -2.99
CA ASP A 84 -21.18 -19.51 -4.45
C ASP A 84 -19.74 -19.90 -4.86
N PRO A 85 -19.42 -21.20 -4.82
CA PRO A 85 -18.07 -21.69 -5.07
C PRO A 85 -17.57 -21.41 -6.49
N LYS A 86 -18.47 -21.22 -7.48
CA LYS A 86 -18.09 -20.82 -8.84
C LYS A 86 -17.62 -19.37 -8.88
N LYS A 87 -18.31 -18.47 -8.16
CA LYS A 87 -17.91 -17.06 -8.01
C LYS A 87 -16.64 -16.91 -7.16
N ALA A 88 -16.48 -17.75 -6.13
CA ALA A 88 -15.25 -17.82 -5.34
C ALA A 88 -14.04 -18.18 -6.19
N MET A 89 -14.13 -19.19 -7.05
CA MET A 89 -13.06 -19.55 -7.98
C MET A 89 -12.74 -18.43 -8.97
N SER A 90 -13.73 -17.66 -9.42
CA SER A 90 -13.53 -16.50 -10.28
C SER A 90 -12.73 -15.40 -9.56
N ILE A 91 -13.06 -15.12 -8.29
CA ILE A 91 -12.35 -14.13 -7.47
C ILE A 91 -10.93 -14.61 -7.14
N LEU A 92 -10.76 -15.88 -6.78
CA LEU A 92 -9.45 -16.51 -6.52
C LEU A 92 -8.56 -16.52 -7.76
N LYS A 93 -9.13 -16.83 -8.94
CA LYS A 93 -8.40 -16.73 -10.22
C LYS A 93 -8.02 -15.30 -10.56
N ALA A 94 -8.88 -14.32 -10.27
CA ALA A 94 -8.55 -12.91 -10.47
C ALA A 94 -7.47 -12.41 -9.50
N SER A 95 -7.45 -12.89 -8.25
CA SER A 95 -6.40 -12.56 -7.28
C SER A 95 -5.07 -13.27 -7.55
N LEU A 96 -5.10 -14.51 -8.05
CA LEU A 96 -3.91 -15.29 -8.41
C LEU A 96 -3.36 -14.91 -9.81
N GLY A 97 -4.22 -14.47 -10.73
CA GLY A 97 -3.83 -14.00 -12.06
C GLY A 97 -3.02 -12.70 -12.01
N LYS A 98 -3.29 -11.83 -11.03
CA LYS A 98 -2.48 -10.63 -10.75
C LYS A 98 -1.08 -10.94 -10.21
N MET A 99 -0.80 -12.18 -9.82
CA MET A 99 0.50 -12.64 -9.32
C MET A 99 1.41 -13.21 -10.42
N LYS A 100 0.87 -13.47 -11.63
CA LYS A 100 1.60 -14.11 -12.75
C LYS A 100 2.07 -13.18 -13.86
N THR A 101 1.87 -11.87 -13.71
CA THR A 101 2.48 -10.85 -14.57
C THR A 101 3.38 -9.99 -13.70
N ASN A 102 4.57 -10.52 -13.42
CA ASN A 102 5.79 -9.80 -13.10
C ASN A 102 6.93 -10.64 -13.68
#